data_AF-A0A957PNI9-F1
#
_entry.id   AF-A0A957PNI9-F1
#
_cell.length_a   1.000
_cell.length_b   1.000
_cell.length_c   1.000
_cell.angle_alpha   90.00
_cell.angle_beta   90.00
_cell.angle_gamma   90.00
#
_symmetry.space_group_name_H-M   'P 1'
#
loop_
_entity.id
_entity.type
_entity.pdbx_description
1 polymer ?
#
loop_
_entity_poly.entity_id
_entity_poly.type
_entity_poly.pdbx_seq_one_letter_code
_entity_poly.pdbx_strand_id
1 'polypeptide(L)'
;MNTAQWSRFMVLLTAGVLAFFSVASLVRIGEKPEIAAWVAFYSFMMLIESTVLLFCYFRLPQRSKIVLGLTFAILALNIILPIFDQVGLADILFIVLNVAVLALLYLARKEFLPV
;
A
#
# COMPACT_ATOMS: atom_id res chain seq x y z
N MET A 1 23.29 -6.54 -2.12
CA MET A 1 22.17 -5.90 -1.40
C MET A 1 21.06 -6.92 -1.25
N ASN A 2 20.67 -7.25 0.00
CA ASN A 2 19.72 -8.34 0.28
C ASN A 2 18.32 -8.03 -0.25
N THR A 3 17.65 -9.04 -0.80
CA THR A 3 16.26 -8.99 -1.30
C THR A 3 15.28 -8.51 -0.22
N ALA A 4 15.55 -8.79 1.06
CA ALA A 4 14.82 -8.20 2.19
C ALA A 4 14.90 -6.67 2.29
N GLN A 5 16.05 -6.07 1.98
CA GLN A 5 16.17 -4.62 2.07
C GLN A 5 15.39 -3.94 0.94
N TRP A 6 15.45 -4.48 -0.28
CA TRP A 6 14.67 -4.00 -1.42
C TRP A 6 13.16 -4.14 -1.19
N SER A 7 12.68 -5.28 -0.71
CA SER A 7 11.25 -5.47 -0.41
C SER A 7 10.75 -4.48 0.64
N ARG A 8 11.53 -4.19 1.69
CA ARG A 8 11.20 -3.15 2.67
C ARG A 8 11.11 -1.76 2.05
N PHE A 9 12.09 -1.37 1.22
CA PHE A 9 12.02 -0.08 0.53
C PHE A 9 10.83 0.02 -0.41
N MET A 10 10.45 -1.07 -1.08
CA MET A 10 9.26 -1.12 -1.92
C MET A 10 7.97 -0.95 -1.10
N VAL A 11 7.87 -1.56 0.09
CA VAL A 11 6.75 -1.31 1.02
C VAL A 11 6.69 0.16 1.44
N LEU A 12 7.83 0.77 1.75
CA LEU A 12 7.92 2.20 2.08
C LEU A 12 7.48 3.09 0.91
N LEU A 13 7.90 2.75 -0.31
CA LEU A 13 7.50 3.45 -1.53
C LEU A 13 5.98 3.37 -1.72
N THR A 14 5.37 2.19 -1.56
CA THR A 14 3.92 2.03 -1.64
C THR A 14 3.20 2.87 -0.58
N ALA A 15 3.69 2.90 0.65
CA ALA A 15 3.13 3.77 1.70
C ALA A 15 3.20 5.25 1.31
N GLY A 16 4.32 5.70 0.74
CA GLY A 16 4.49 7.07 0.25
C GLY A 16 3.54 7.43 -0.90
N VAL A 17 3.36 6.51 -1.86
CA VAL A 17 2.43 6.69 -2.99
C VAL A 17 0.98 6.79 -2.49
N LEU A 18 0.57 5.94 -1.54
CA LEU A 18 -0.75 6.03 -0.90
C LEU A 18 -0.98 7.36 -0.18
N ALA A 19 0.02 7.82 0.59
CA ALA A 19 -0.07 9.11 1.27
C ALA A 19 -0.20 10.26 0.27
N PHE A 20 0.56 10.23 -0.83
CA PHE A 20 0.45 11.21 -1.90
C PHE A 20 -0.94 11.21 -2.55
N PHE A 21 -1.48 10.03 -2.89
CA PHE A 21 -2.82 9.93 -3.47
C PHE A 21 -3.92 10.34 -2.50
N SER A 22 -3.78 10.05 -1.21
CA SER A 22 -4.68 10.53 -0.16
C SER A 22 -4.76 12.06 -0.15
N VAL A 23 -3.63 12.75 -0.11
CA VAL A 23 -3.60 14.22 -0.11
C VAL A 23 -4.09 14.79 -1.45
N ALA A 24 -3.65 14.22 -2.58
CA ALA A 24 -4.05 14.68 -3.92
C ALA A 24 -5.56 14.55 -4.14
N SER A 25 -6.18 13.50 -3.59
CA SER A 25 -7.61 13.26 -3.64
C SER A 25 -8.41 14.33 -2.87
N LEU A 26 -7.92 14.77 -1.70
CA LEU A 26 -8.54 15.86 -0.94
C LEU A 26 -8.49 17.20 -1.66
N VAL A 27 -7.42 17.49 -2.41
CA VAL A 27 -7.32 18.74 -3.20
C VAL A 27 -8.37 18.80 -4.32
N ARG A 28 -8.80 17.64 -4.85
CA ARG A 28 -9.82 17.55 -5.91
C ARG A 28 -11.26 17.70 -5.42
N ILE A 29 -11.51 17.73 -4.11
CA ILE A 29 -12.85 17.89 -3.55
C ILE A 29 -13.55 19.16 -4.06
N GLY A 30 -12.79 20.22 -4.35
CA GLY A 30 -13.33 21.50 -4.86
C GLY A 30 -14.00 21.42 -6.24
N GLU A 31 -13.72 20.39 -7.04
CA GLU A 31 -14.26 20.28 -8.40
C GLU A 31 -15.64 19.60 -8.46
N LYS A 32 -15.96 18.74 -7.48
CA LYS A 32 -17.22 17.98 -7.43
C LYS A 32 -17.76 17.88 -5.99
N PRO A 33 -18.40 18.95 -5.47
CA PRO A 33 -18.85 19.01 -4.08
C PRO A 33 -19.92 17.97 -3.73
N GLU A 34 -20.68 17.47 -4.72
CA GLU A 34 -21.73 16.47 -4.52
C GLU A 34 -21.21 15.12 -3.98
N ILE A 35 -19.95 14.76 -4.29
CA ILE A 35 -19.31 13.51 -3.84
C ILE A 35 -18.22 13.74 -2.79
N ALA A 36 -18.09 14.98 -2.28
CA ALA A 36 -17.02 15.38 -1.37
C ALA A 36 -16.87 14.48 -0.14
N ALA A 37 -18.00 14.06 0.47
CA ALA A 37 -17.99 13.18 1.62
C ALA A 37 -17.40 11.80 1.30
N TRP A 38 -17.73 11.23 0.14
CA TRP A 38 -17.22 9.94 -0.30
C TRP A 38 -15.72 10.00 -0.61
N VAL A 39 -15.30 11.06 -1.31
CA VAL A 39 -13.89 11.31 -1.62
C VAL A 39 -13.07 11.52 -0.33
N ALA A 40 -13.60 12.26 0.64
CA ALA A 40 -12.94 12.46 1.93
C ALA A 40 -12.79 11.15 2.71
N PHE A 41 -13.84 10.32 2.75
CA PHE A 41 -13.80 9.00 3.39
C PHE A 41 -12.78 8.08 2.71
N TYR A 42 -12.78 7.99 1.38
CA TYR A 42 -11.81 7.20 0.63
C TYR A 42 -10.36 7.67 0.87
N SER A 43 -10.14 8.99 0.88
CA SER A 43 -8.83 9.58 1.15
C SER A 43 -8.34 9.26 2.56
N PHE A 44 -9.24 9.27 3.55
CA PHE A 44 -8.92 8.88 4.92
C PHE A 44 -8.56 7.39 5.04
N MET A 45 -9.28 6.52 4.33
CA MET A 45 -8.96 5.09 4.27
C MET A 45 -7.57 4.84 3.67
N MET A 46 -7.23 5.48 2.54
CA MET A 46 -5.88 5.39 1.95
C MET A 46 -4.78 5.87 2.92
N LEU A 47 -5.06 6.88 3.76
CA LEU A 47 -4.11 7.37 4.76
C LEU A 47 -3.90 6.36 5.89
N ILE A 48 -4.97 5.68 6.32
CA ILE A 48 -4.88 4.57 7.29
C ILE A 48 -4.01 3.46 6.70
N GLU A 49 -4.27 3.03 5.45
CA GLU A 49 -3.48 1.98 4.79
C GLU A 49 -2.00 2.35 4.67
N SER A 50 -1.70 3.59 4.28
CA SER A 50 -0.34 4.13 4.27
C SER A 50 0.33 4.02 5.64
N THR A 51 -0.39 4.42 6.70
CA THR A 51 0.12 4.38 8.07
C THR A 51 0.40 2.95 8.54
N VAL A 52 -0.48 2.00 8.19
CA VAL A 52 -0.27 0.59 8.53
C VAL A 52 0.89 -0.01 7.75
N LEU A 53 1.05 0.31 6.45
CA LEU A 53 2.22 -0.12 5.68
C LEU A 53 3.54 0.48 6.22
N LEU A 54 3.51 1.74 6.66
CA LEU A 54 4.64 2.37 7.31
C LEU A 54 5.00 1.67 8.64
N PHE A 55 4.00 1.31 9.44
CA PHE A 55 4.20 0.50 10.63
C PHE A 55 4.83 -0.87 10.28
N CYS A 56 4.32 -1.54 9.24
CA CYS A 56 4.88 -2.79 8.74
C CYS A 56 6.34 -2.64 8.29
N TYR A 57 6.70 -1.55 7.61
CA TYR A 57 8.09 -1.26 7.21
C TYR A 57 9.07 -1.27 8.38
N PHE A 58 8.70 -0.63 9.50
CA PHE A 58 9.53 -0.58 10.72
C PHE A 58 9.55 -1.91 11.48
N ARG A 59 8.48 -2.70 11.40
CA ARG A 59 8.33 -3.95 12.14
C ARG A 59 8.79 -5.19 11.37
N LEU A 60 8.89 -5.14 10.04
CA LEU A 60 9.36 -6.26 9.20
C LEU A 60 10.71 -6.87 9.64
N PRO A 61 11.72 -6.08 10.09
CA PRO A 61 12.98 -6.64 10.61
C PRO A 61 12.83 -7.52 11.85
N GLN A 62 11.73 -7.39 12.60
CA GLN A 62 11.50 -8.13 13.84
C GLN A 62 11.08 -9.60 13.60
N ARG A 63 11.06 -10.04 12.34
CA ARG A 63 10.72 -11.41 11.92
C ARG A 63 9.40 -11.92 12.48
N SER A 64 8.36 -11.08 12.45
CA SER A 64 7.03 -11.45 12.92
C SER A 64 6.16 -11.96 11.78
N LYS A 65 5.62 -13.19 11.92
CA LYS A 65 4.66 -13.79 10.98
C LYS A 65 3.41 -12.91 10.80
N ILE A 66 2.96 -12.28 11.88
CA ILE A 66 1.78 -11.41 11.89
C ILE A 66 2.03 -10.18 11.02
N VAL A 67 3.18 -9.53 11.19
CA VAL A 67 3.54 -8.32 10.42
C VAL A 67 3.70 -8.64 8.93
N LEU A 68 4.34 -9.78 8.61
CA LEU A 68 4.46 -10.23 7.24
C LEU A 68 3.08 -10.51 6.63
N GLY A 69 2.22 -11.27 7.33
CA GLY A 69 0.86 -11.55 6.88
C GLY A 69 0.01 -10.29 6.70
N LEU A 70 0.10 -9.32 7.61
CA LEU A 70 -0.58 -8.03 7.51
C LEU A 70 -0.11 -7.24 6.29
N THR A 71 1.20 -7.21 6.03
CA THR A 71 1.76 -6.55 4.84
C THR A 71 1.23 -7.20 3.56
N PHE A 72 1.19 -8.53 3.51
CA PHE A 72 0.61 -9.28 2.39
C PHE A 72 -0.87 -8.95 2.18
N ALA A 73 -1.65 -8.92 3.27
CA ALA A 73 -3.08 -8.64 3.21
C ALA A 73 -3.36 -7.23 2.65
N ILE A 74 -2.65 -6.21 3.13
CA ILE A 74 -2.84 -4.83 2.67
C ILE A 74 -2.44 -4.68 1.20
N LEU A 75 -1.28 -5.23 0.81
CA LEU A 75 -0.86 -5.19 -0.60
C LEU A 75 -1.85 -5.93 -1.51
N ALA A 76 -2.44 -7.03 -1.05
CA ALA A 76 -3.47 -7.75 -1.80
C ALA A 76 -4.78 -6.95 -1.90
N LEU A 77 -5.22 -6.31 -0.82
CA LEU A 77 -6.38 -5.42 -0.83
C LEU A 77 -6.19 -4.25 -1.80
N ASN A 78 -4.99 -3.64 -1.82
CA ASN A 78 -4.62 -2.58 -2.76
C ASN A 78 -4.60 -3.01 -4.22
N ILE A 79 -4.54 -4.32 -4.50
CA ILE A 79 -4.65 -4.86 -5.87
C ILE A 79 -6.11 -5.15 -6.20
N ILE A 80 -6.86 -5.74 -5.26
CA ILE A 80 -8.21 -6.21 -5.48
C ILE A 80 -9.21 -5.05 -5.56
N LEU A 81 -9.13 -4.09 -4.64
CA LEU A 81 -10.10 -3.00 -4.57
C LEU A 81 -10.14 -2.12 -5.83
N PRO A 82 -9.00 -1.69 -6.41
CA PRO A 82 -9.05 -0.84 -7.59
C PRO A 82 -9.51 -1.56 -8.86
N ILE A 83 -9.49 -2.90 -8.90
CA ILE A 83 -10.05 -3.68 -10.04
C ILE A 83 -11.56 -3.53 -10.13
N PHE A 84 -12.24 -3.30 -9.00
CA PHE A 84 -13.70 -3.12 -8.95
C PHE A 84 -14.13 -1.66 -9.11
N ASP A 85 -13.21 -0.71 -9.03
CA ASP A 85 -13.47 0.70 -9.31
C ASP A 85 -13.23 1.03 -10.79
N GLN A 86 -13.69 2.18 -11.28
CA GLN A 86 -13.40 2.64 -12.64
C GLN A 86 -11.88 2.85 -12.80
N VAL A 87 -11.21 1.84 -13.35
CA VAL A 87 -9.75 1.78 -13.48
C VAL A 87 -9.20 2.97 -14.27
N GLY A 88 -8.57 3.92 -13.59
CA GLY A 88 -7.76 4.97 -14.19
C GLY A 88 -6.31 4.53 -14.41
N LEU A 89 -5.54 5.32 -15.18
CA LEU A 89 -4.12 5.05 -15.41
C LEU A 89 -3.31 4.99 -14.09
N ALA A 90 -3.67 5.85 -13.13
CA ALA A 90 -3.04 5.88 -11.81
C ALA A 90 -3.28 4.57 -11.04
N ASP A 91 -4.48 4.01 -11.14
CA ASP A 91 -4.85 2.75 -10.49
C ASP A 91 -4.09 1.56 -11.09
N ILE A 92 -3.91 1.53 -12.41
CA ILE A 92 -3.10 0.49 -13.09
C ILE A 92 -1.65 0.55 -12.60
N LEU A 93 -1.04 1.73 -12.58
CA LEU A 93 0.34 1.90 -12.10
C LEU A 93 0.46 1.49 -10.62
N PHE A 94 -0.53 1.83 -9.82
CA PHE A 94 -0.57 1.47 -8.40
C PHE A 94 -0.73 -0.06 -8.22
N ILE A 95 -1.60 -0.71 -8.99
CA ILE A 95 -1.74 -2.18 -8.98
C ILE A 95 -0.40 -2.83 -9.35
N VAL A 96 0.25 -2.39 -10.44
CA VAL A 96 1.55 -2.94 -10.88
C VAL A 96 2.60 -2.78 -9.78
N LEU A 97 2.66 -1.63 -9.13
CA LEU A 97 3.55 -1.41 -7.99
C LEU A 97 3.26 -2.40 -6.85
N ASN A 98 2.01 -2.53 -6.43
CA ASN A 98 1.64 -3.46 -5.34
C ASN A 98 1.94 -4.92 -5.69
N VAL A 99 1.70 -5.34 -6.94
CA VAL A 99 2.05 -6.69 -7.43
C VAL A 99 3.56 -6.91 -7.37
N ALA A 100 4.37 -5.93 -7.81
CA ALA A 100 5.82 -6.03 -7.76
C ALA A 100 6.33 -6.11 -6.30
N VAL A 101 5.77 -5.30 -5.40
CA VAL A 101 6.09 -5.35 -3.97
C VAL A 101 5.73 -6.71 -3.37
N LEU A 102 4.53 -7.21 -3.68
CA LEU A 102 4.05 -8.51 -3.19
C LEU A 102 4.94 -9.66 -3.65
N ALA A 103 5.34 -9.65 -4.93
CA ALA A 103 6.26 -10.64 -5.49
C ALA A 103 7.63 -10.60 -4.79
N LEU A 104 8.20 -9.40 -4.61
CA LEU A 104 9.47 -9.22 -3.89
C LEU A 104 9.36 -9.67 -2.42
N LEU A 105 8.26 -9.34 -1.74
CA LEU A 105 8.01 -9.76 -0.37
C LEU A 105 7.86 -11.29 -0.26
N TYR A 106 7.25 -11.93 -1.26
CA TYR A 106 7.12 -13.38 -1.34
C TYR A 106 8.45 -14.10 -1.55
N LEU A 107 9.34 -13.52 -2.37
CA LEU A 107 10.70 -14.02 -2.57
C LEU A 107 11.55 -13.84 -1.31
N ALA A 108 11.44 -12.70 -0.65
CA ALA A 108 12.16 -12.39 0.59
C ALA A 108 11.53 -13.02 1.86
N ARG A 109 10.40 -13.74 1.75
CA ARG A 109 9.62 -14.21 2.91
C ARG A 109 10.44 -14.99 3.94
N LYS A 110 11.41 -15.80 3.47
CA LYS A 110 12.24 -16.65 4.35
C LYS A 110 13.16 -15.82 5.24
N GLU A 111 13.49 -14.58 4.85
CA GLU A 111 14.33 -13.67 5.63
C GLU A 111 13.54 -12.98 6.77
N PHE A 112 12.21 -12.92 6.63
CA PHE A 112 11.28 -12.26 7.56
C PHE A 112 10.47 -13.22 8.44
N LEU A 113 10.63 -14.53 8.26
CA LEU A 113 10.03 -15.53 9.13
C LEU A 113 11.01 -15.88 10.27
N PRO A 114 10.50 -16.14 11.49
CA PRO A 114 11.32 -16.72 12.53
C PRO A 114 11.69 -18.15 12.11
N VAL A 115 12.97 -18.50 12.28
CA VAL A 115 13.53 -19.84 11.99
C VAL A 115 12.87 -20.87 12.90
#